data_AF-A0A067GKY7-F1
#
_entry.id   AF-A0A067GKY7-F1
#
_cell.length_a   1.000
_cell.length_b   1.000
_cell.length_c   1.000
_cell.angle_alpha   90.00
_cell.angle_beta   90.00
_cell.angle_gamma   90.00
#
_symmetry.space_group_name_H-M   'P 1'
#
loop_
_entity.id
_entity.type
_entity.pdbx_description
1 polymer ?
#
loop_
_entity_poly.entity_id
_entity_poly.type
_entity_poly.pdbx_seq_one_letter_code
_entity_poly.pdbx_strand_id
1 'polypeptide(L)'
;IADVWSCGVTLYVMLVGGYPFEDPDEPKDFRKTIQRILSVQYSVPDTNPISQECRDLISRIFVADPAARITIPEIMKHQWFLKNLPADLVDEKTMSSQYEEPDQPMQSVDVIMQIIAEASIPAVGTHGLNCYMTDNLDMDDDDMDDLDSESELDIDSSGEIIYAL
;
A
#
# COMPACT_ATOMS: atom_id res chain seq x y z
N ILE A 1 4.75 12.97 6.87
CA ILE A 1 5.19 13.92 5.80
C ILE A 1 5.39 13.23 4.45
N ALA A 2 5.71 11.92 4.43
CA ALA A 2 5.68 11.12 3.20
C ALA A 2 4.28 11.08 2.57
N ASP A 3 3.21 11.01 3.38
CA ASP A 3 1.83 10.98 2.86
C ASP A 3 1.48 12.22 2.03
N VAL A 4 2.00 13.40 2.39
CA VAL A 4 1.81 14.63 1.61
C VAL A 4 2.37 14.46 0.19
N TRP A 5 3.51 13.77 0.05
CA TRP A 5 4.08 13.47 -1.25
C TRP A 5 3.14 12.56 -2.05
N SER A 6 2.64 11.48 -1.44
CA SER A 6 1.69 10.56 -2.07
C SER A 6 0.41 11.28 -2.50
N CYS A 7 -0.15 12.16 -1.65
CA CYS A 7 -1.28 13.01 -2.02
C CYS A 7 -0.96 13.91 -3.23
N GLY A 8 0.25 14.45 -3.30
CA GLY A 8 0.73 15.21 -4.46
C GLY A 8 0.82 14.37 -5.73
N VAL A 9 1.31 13.14 -5.64
CA VAL A 9 1.34 12.20 -6.79
C VAL A 9 -0.09 11.91 -7.27
N THR A 10 -1.02 11.59 -6.37
CA THR A 10 -2.42 11.37 -6.72
C THR A 10 -3.05 12.61 -7.36
N LEU A 11 -2.81 13.79 -6.79
CA LEU A 11 -3.29 15.06 -7.35
C LEU A 11 -2.75 15.28 -8.77
N TYR A 12 -1.46 15.07 -8.98
CA TYR A 12 -0.84 15.20 -10.30
C TYR A 12 -1.46 14.24 -11.32
N VAL A 13 -1.65 12.97 -10.95
CA VAL A 13 -2.28 11.96 -11.81
C VAL A 13 -3.70 12.36 -12.18
N MET A 14 -4.49 12.89 -11.25
CA MET A 14 -5.85 13.37 -11.55
C MET A 14 -5.88 14.54 -12.55
N LEU A 15 -4.83 15.38 -12.57
CA LEU A 15 -4.77 16.56 -13.43
C LEU A 15 -4.15 16.29 -14.80
N VAL A 16 -3.16 15.38 -14.86
CA VAL A 16 -2.34 15.13 -16.05
C VAL A 16 -2.66 13.79 -16.70
N GLY A 17 -3.18 12.82 -15.96
CA GLY A 17 -3.50 11.48 -16.45
C GLY A 17 -2.29 10.52 -16.53
N GLY A 18 -1.15 10.92 -15.97
CA GLY A 18 0.08 10.12 -15.92
C GLY A 18 0.89 10.43 -14.66
N TYR A 19 1.87 9.57 -14.34
CA TYR A 19 2.70 9.75 -13.16
C TYR A 19 3.74 10.88 -13.35
N PRO A 20 4.04 11.67 -12.31
CA PRO A 20 4.92 12.84 -12.41
C PRO A 20 6.39 12.52 -12.73
N PHE A 21 6.88 11.35 -12.31
CA PHE A 21 8.29 10.98 -12.40
C PHE A 21 8.55 9.79 -13.33
N GLU A 22 7.50 9.17 -13.87
CA GLU A 22 7.62 8.05 -14.80
C GLU A 22 7.99 8.56 -16.19
N ASP A 23 8.73 7.74 -16.95
CA ASP A 23 8.98 8.04 -18.35
C ASP A 23 7.83 7.52 -19.22
N PRO A 24 7.14 8.38 -19.98
CA PRO A 24 6.06 7.92 -20.86
C PRO A 24 6.53 6.96 -21.96
N ASP A 25 7.80 7.05 -22.37
CA ASP A 25 8.38 6.17 -23.39
C ASP A 25 8.93 4.87 -22.77
N GLU A 26 9.34 4.91 -21.50
CA GLU A 26 9.97 3.79 -20.79
C GLU A 26 9.37 3.56 -19.38
N PRO A 27 8.08 3.20 -19.26
CA PRO A 27 7.37 3.16 -17.99
C PRO A 27 7.89 2.11 -17.00
N LYS A 28 8.64 1.12 -17.49
CA LYS A 28 9.23 0.04 -16.67
C LYS A 28 10.68 0.31 -16.25
N ASP A 29 11.25 1.46 -16.61
CA ASP A 29 12.57 1.86 -16.12
C ASP A 29 12.47 2.49 -14.73
N PHE A 30 12.43 1.61 -13.72
CA PHE A 30 12.39 2.04 -12.33
C PHE A 30 13.62 2.87 -11.92
N ARG A 31 14.80 2.64 -12.53
CA ARG A 31 16.02 3.39 -12.19
C ARG A 31 15.87 4.86 -12.59
N LYS A 32 15.36 5.09 -13.79
CA LYS A 32 15.08 6.44 -14.30
C LYS A 32 14.01 7.15 -13.49
N THR A 33 12.94 6.44 -13.13
CA THR A 33 11.88 6.97 -12.25
C THR A 33 12.42 7.36 -10.88
N ILE A 34 13.22 6.51 -10.24
CA ILE A 34 13.84 6.80 -8.94
C ILE A 34 14.77 8.02 -9.05
N GLN A 35 15.58 8.12 -10.11
CA GLN A 35 16.45 9.27 -10.32
C GLN A 35 15.65 10.58 -10.44
N ARG A 36 14.51 10.55 -11.17
CA ARG A 36 13.61 11.70 -11.29
C ARG A 36 12.94 12.07 -9.98
N ILE A 37 12.56 11.09 -9.16
CA ILE A 37 12.03 11.33 -7.80
C ILE A 37 13.08 12.05 -6.94
N LEU A 38 14.31 11.52 -6.89
CA LEU A 38 15.39 12.08 -6.05
C LEU A 38 15.80 13.49 -6.47
N SER A 39 15.71 13.79 -7.77
CA SER A 39 16.01 15.12 -8.32
C SER A 39 14.78 16.01 -8.48
N VAL A 40 13.61 15.52 -8.08
CA VAL A 40 12.31 16.21 -8.18
C VAL A 40 12.04 16.74 -9.60
N GLN A 41 12.33 15.91 -10.60
CA GLN A 41 12.13 16.22 -12.00
C GLN A 41 10.73 15.76 -12.45
N TYR A 42 9.79 16.71 -12.52
CA TYR A 42 8.47 16.52 -13.09
C TYR A 42 8.12 17.72 -13.98
N SER A 43 7.21 17.52 -14.93
CA SER A 43 6.78 18.61 -15.83
C SER A 43 5.30 18.52 -16.12
N VAL A 44 4.56 19.59 -15.84
CA VAL A 44 3.15 19.70 -16.19
C VAL A 44 3.02 20.19 -17.64
N PRO A 45 2.43 19.42 -18.57
CA PRO A 45 2.30 19.83 -19.96
C PRO A 45 1.56 21.16 -20.13
N ASP A 46 2.00 21.99 -21.09
CA ASP A 46 1.33 23.27 -21.40
C ASP A 46 -0.06 23.08 -22.02
N THR A 47 -0.32 21.89 -22.55
CA THR A 47 -1.63 21.49 -23.09
C THR A 47 -2.72 21.40 -22.03
N ASN A 48 -2.35 21.29 -20.75
CA ASN A 48 -3.30 21.15 -19.65
C ASN A 48 -3.56 22.53 -18.99
N PRO A 49 -4.79 23.06 -19.06
CA PRO A 49 -5.14 24.34 -18.45
C PRO A 49 -5.27 24.19 -16.93
N ILE A 50 -4.14 24.14 -16.25
CA ILE A 50 -4.04 24.05 -14.79
C ILE A 50 -3.79 25.45 -14.22
N SER A 51 -4.59 25.84 -13.22
CA SER A 51 -4.52 27.18 -12.62
C SER A 51 -3.17 27.42 -11.93
N GLN A 52 -2.77 28.68 -11.82
CA GLN A 52 -1.47 29.04 -11.25
C GLN A 52 -1.37 28.63 -9.77
N GLU A 53 -2.47 28.71 -9.03
CA GLU A 53 -2.56 28.30 -7.63
C GLU A 53 -2.40 26.78 -7.49
N CYS A 54 -2.90 26.00 -8.45
CA CYS A 54 -2.70 24.56 -8.46
C CYS A 54 -1.22 24.21 -8.68
N ARG A 55 -0.57 24.90 -9.64
CA ARG A 55 0.87 24.73 -9.91
C ARG A 55 1.71 25.11 -8.69
N ASP A 56 1.35 26.19 -7.99
CA ASP A 56 1.99 26.60 -6.73
C ASP A 56 1.87 25.49 -5.68
N LEU A 57 0.65 24.95 -5.46
CA LEU A 57 0.44 23.87 -4.49
C LEU A 57 1.31 22.64 -4.81
N ILE A 58 1.31 22.17 -6.06
CA ILE A 58 2.11 21.01 -6.48
C ILE A 58 3.60 21.28 -6.26
N SER A 59 4.08 22.48 -6.57
CA SER A 59 5.50 22.86 -6.39
C SER A 59 5.94 22.86 -4.92
N ARG A 60 5.03 23.14 -3.98
CA ARG A 60 5.30 23.08 -2.54
C ARG A 60 5.19 21.68 -1.96
N ILE A 61 4.47 20.78 -2.63
CA ILE A 61 4.38 19.35 -2.26
C ILE A 61 5.61 18.60 -2.76
N PHE A 62 5.99 18.79 -4.03
CA PHE A 62 7.18 18.18 -4.62
C PHE A 62 8.42 18.99 -4.25
N VAL A 63 8.82 18.87 -2.98
CA VAL A 63 10.07 19.41 -2.42
C VAL A 63 10.88 18.24 -1.87
N ALA A 64 12.16 18.16 -2.27
CA ALA A 64 13.06 17.07 -1.88
C ALA A 64 13.24 17.02 -0.37
N ASP A 65 13.53 18.17 0.25
CA ASP A 65 13.67 18.31 1.69
C ASP A 65 12.30 18.17 2.39
N PRO A 66 12.08 17.12 3.21
CA PRO A 66 10.82 16.93 3.93
C PRO A 66 10.52 18.05 4.93
N ALA A 67 11.54 18.73 5.47
CA ALA A 67 11.36 19.80 6.44
C ALA A 67 10.85 21.09 5.78
N ALA A 68 11.18 21.31 4.51
CA ALA A 68 10.71 22.44 3.70
C ALA A 68 9.40 22.14 2.95
N ARG A 69 8.94 20.88 2.94
CA ARG A 69 7.71 20.46 2.27
C ARG A 69 6.48 20.99 3.00
N ILE A 70 5.50 21.47 2.24
CA ILE A 70 4.23 21.94 2.80
C ILE A 70 3.55 20.86 3.65
N THR A 71 2.96 21.26 4.76
CA THR A 71 2.25 20.37 5.69
C THR A 71 0.75 20.32 5.41
N ILE A 72 0.05 19.29 5.89
CA ILE A 72 -1.42 19.18 5.73
C ILE A 72 -2.16 20.44 6.24
N PRO A 73 -1.86 21.00 7.43
CA PRO A 73 -2.52 22.22 7.89
C PRO A 73 -2.29 23.44 6.99
N GLU A 74 -1.15 23.51 6.29
CA GLU A 74 -0.86 24.57 5.32
C GLU A 74 -1.59 24.34 4.00
N ILE A 75 -1.69 23.09 3.53
CA ILE A 75 -2.50 22.70 2.37
C ILE A 75 -3.97 23.08 2.60
N MET A 76 -4.53 22.79 3.78
CA MET A 76 -5.92 23.13 4.11
C MET A 76 -6.21 24.64 4.08
N LYS A 77 -5.17 25.48 4.19
CA LYS A 77 -5.26 26.94 4.10
C LYS A 77 -4.89 27.47 2.71
N HIS A 78 -4.46 26.60 1.81
CA HIS A 78 -4.00 26.97 0.48
C HIS A 78 -5.18 27.45 -0.39
N GLN A 79 -4.97 28.53 -1.16
CA GLN A 79 -6.04 29.14 -1.95
C GLN A 79 -6.67 28.17 -2.95
N TRP A 80 -5.86 27.29 -3.55
CA TRP A 80 -6.37 26.25 -4.44
C TRP A 80 -7.28 25.24 -3.73
N PHE A 81 -6.94 24.84 -2.49
CA PHE A 81 -7.72 23.87 -1.72
C PHE A 81 -9.03 24.46 -1.22
N LEU A 82 -9.03 25.73 -0.80
CA LEU A 82 -10.22 26.42 -0.31
C LEU A 82 -11.23 26.76 -1.41
N LYS A 83 -10.81 26.76 -2.68
CA LYS A 83 -11.68 27.14 -3.80
C LYS A 83 -12.74 26.06 -4.04
N ASN A 84 -14.01 26.45 -3.86
CA ASN A 84 -15.17 25.57 -3.96
C ASN A 84 -15.15 24.40 -2.95
N LEU A 85 -14.46 24.56 -1.82
CA LEU A 85 -14.44 23.54 -0.77
C LEU A 85 -15.85 23.42 -0.15
N PRO A 86 -16.48 22.23 -0.21
CA PRO A 86 -17.76 21.99 0.44
C PRO A 86 -17.70 22.21 1.95
N ALA A 87 -18.72 22.86 2.52
CA ALA A 87 -18.72 23.28 3.93
C ALA A 87 -18.75 22.09 4.92
N ASP A 88 -19.30 20.96 4.49
CA ASP A 88 -19.32 19.68 5.22
C ASP A 88 -17.92 19.09 5.46
N LEU A 89 -16.95 19.40 4.59
CA LEU A 89 -15.55 18.97 4.76
C LEU A 89 -14.74 19.89 5.69
N VAL A 90 -15.28 21.06 6.04
CA VAL A 90 -14.58 22.06 6.88
C VAL A 90 -14.87 21.84 8.36
N ASP A 91 -16.04 21.29 8.69
CA ASP A 91 -16.45 20.98 10.06
C ASP A 91 -16.47 19.45 10.29
N GLU A 92 -15.53 18.94 11.10
CA GLU A 92 -15.55 17.55 11.58
C GLU A 92 -16.90 17.16 12.20
N LYS A 93 -17.59 18.13 12.83
CA LYS A 93 -18.93 17.96 13.42
C LYS A 93 -20.03 17.71 12.39
N THR A 94 -19.86 18.16 11.15
CA THR A 94 -20.86 18.02 10.09
C THR A 94 -20.69 16.72 9.32
N MET A 95 -19.45 16.23 9.17
CA MET A 95 -19.17 14.89 8.61
C MET A 95 -19.85 13.77 9.41
N SER A 96 -19.94 13.89 10.74
CA SER A 96 -20.63 12.91 11.58
C SER A 96 -22.16 12.88 11.39
N SER A 97 -22.75 13.87 10.71
CA SER A 97 -24.20 13.99 10.56
C SER A 97 -24.77 13.36 9.28
N GLN A 98 -23.93 12.99 8.30
CA GLN A 98 -24.38 12.39 7.03
C GLN A 98 -24.19 10.88 6.93
N TYR A 99 -23.44 10.27 7.84
CA TYR A 99 -23.31 8.82 7.93
C TYR A 99 -24.21 8.31 9.05
N GLU A 100 -25.39 7.79 8.71
CA GLU A 100 -26.00 6.76 9.53
C GLU A 100 -25.11 5.52 9.37
N GLU A 101 -24.25 5.29 10.34
CA GLU A 101 -23.56 4.01 10.47
C GLU A 101 -24.66 2.93 10.44
N PRO A 102 -24.65 1.96 9.49
CA PRO A 102 -25.59 0.84 9.57
C PRO A 102 -25.44 0.22 10.96
N ASP A 103 -26.53 -0.29 11.57
CA ASP A 103 -26.60 -0.93 12.91
C ASP A 103 -25.61 -2.11 13.07
N GLN A 104 -24.32 -1.87 12.92
CA GLN A 104 -23.25 -2.74 13.28
C GLN A 104 -22.94 -2.39 14.72
N PRO A 105 -23.20 -3.28 15.68
CA PRO A 105 -22.88 -3.00 17.06
C PRO A 105 -21.37 -2.76 17.16
N MET A 106 -20.97 -1.54 17.53
CA MET A 106 -19.58 -1.23 17.88
C MET A 106 -19.10 -2.29 18.87
N GLN A 107 -18.12 -3.09 18.46
CA GLN A 107 -17.52 -4.10 19.34
C GLN A 107 -16.68 -3.39 20.38
N SER A 108 -16.75 -3.83 21.64
CA SER A 108 -15.82 -3.33 22.65
C SER A 108 -14.39 -3.77 22.31
N VAL A 109 -13.40 -2.99 22.76
CA VAL A 109 -11.98 -3.32 22.56
C VAL A 109 -11.66 -4.72 23.09
N ASP A 110 -12.29 -5.14 24.19
CA ASP A 110 -12.12 -6.47 24.78
C ASP A 110 -12.62 -7.58 23.83
N VAL A 111 -13.79 -7.39 23.20
CA VAL A 111 -14.34 -8.34 22.23
C VAL A 111 -13.45 -8.44 21.00
N ILE A 112 -12.93 -7.32 20.51
CA ILE A 112 -12.00 -7.28 19.37
C ILE A 112 -10.73 -8.08 19.70
N MET A 113 -10.13 -7.84 20.87
CA MET A 113 -8.91 -8.54 21.29
C MET A 113 -9.14 -10.04 21.50
N GLN A 114 -10.31 -10.42 22.00
CA GLN A 114 -10.69 -11.82 22.16
C GLN A 114 -10.81 -12.54 20.81
N ILE A 115 -11.43 -11.90 19.81
CA ILE A 115 -11.54 -12.46 18.45
C ILE A 115 -10.16 -12.63 17.82
N ILE A 116 -9.25 -11.64 17.99
CA ILE A 116 -7.88 -11.74 17.48
C ILE A 116 -7.14 -12.91 18.15
N ALA A 117 -7.28 -13.06 19.47
CA ALA A 117 -6.66 -14.16 20.21
C ALA A 117 -7.19 -15.53 19.77
N GLU A 118 -8.51 -15.67 19.57
CA GLU A 118 -9.14 -16.89 19.07
C GLU A 118 -8.67 -17.23 17.65
N ALA A 119 -8.59 -16.23 16.77
CA ALA A 119 -8.13 -16.41 15.38
C ALA A 119 -6.65 -16.82 15.27
N SER A 120 -5.85 -16.65 16.33
CA SER A 120 -4.46 -17.11 16.38
C SER A 120 -4.32 -18.63 16.61
N ILE A 121 -5.39 -19.31 16.99
CA ILE A 121 -5.40 -20.75 17.26
C ILE A 121 -5.60 -21.51 15.94
N PRO A 122 -4.65 -22.34 15.49
CA PRO A 122 -4.81 -23.14 14.28
C PRO A 122 -5.89 -24.23 14.48
N ALA A 123 -6.59 -24.59 13.41
CA ALA A 123 -7.63 -25.62 13.47
C ALA A 123 -7.05 -26.98 13.89
N VAL A 124 -7.61 -27.57 14.95
CA VAL A 124 -7.27 -28.93 15.38
C VAL A 124 -7.81 -29.93 14.35
N GLY A 125 -6.94 -30.47 13.50
CA GLY A 125 -7.33 -31.63 12.66
C GLY A 125 -6.64 -31.83 11.31
N THR A 126 -5.81 -30.91 10.81
CA THR A 126 -5.14 -31.14 9.51
C THR A 126 -3.90 -32.03 9.57
N HIS A 127 -3.49 -32.49 10.76
CA HIS A 127 -2.35 -33.41 10.93
C HIS A 127 -2.69 -34.90 10.74
N GLY A 128 -3.91 -35.23 10.33
CA GLY A 128 -4.42 -36.60 10.33
C GLY A 128 -4.29 -37.40 9.02
N LEU A 129 -3.40 -37.06 8.08
CA LEU A 129 -3.17 -37.86 6.86
C LEU A 129 -1.75 -38.39 6.65
N ASN A 130 -0.77 -37.95 7.44
CA ASN A 130 0.63 -38.35 7.25
C ASN A 130 1.16 -39.36 8.29
N CYS A 131 0.37 -39.77 9.27
CA CYS A 131 0.86 -40.56 10.41
C CYS A 131 0.64 -42.08 10.30
N TYR A 132 -0.03 -42.58 9.26
CA TYR A 132 -0.38 -44.01 9.11
C TYR A 132 0.35 -44.74 7.99
N MET A 133 1.31 -44.11 7.32
CA MET A 133 2.09 -44.77 6.25
C MET A 133 3.46 -45.30 6.71
N THR A 134 3.89 -45.05 7.96
CA THR A 134 5.29 -45.31 8.37
C THR A 134 5.49 -46.48 9.34
N ASP A 135 4.44 -47.20 9.76
CA ASP A 135 4.57 -48.20 10.84
C ASP A 135 4.10 -49.62 10.48
N ASN A 136 3.97 -49.97 9.19
CA ASN A 136 3.65 -51.34 8.81
C ASN A 136 4.28 -51.71 7.46
N LEU A 137 5.53 -52.19 7.44
CA LEU A 137 6.02 -53.21 6.49
C LEU A 137 7.36 -53.78 7.00
N ASP A 138 7.28 -54.78 7.88
CA ASP A 138 8.27 -55.87 7.92
C ASP A 138 8.04 -56.71 6.64
N MET A 139 8.85 -56.54 5.60
CA MET A 139 9.06 -57.53 4.55
C MET A 139 10.44 -57.37 3.91
N ASP A 140 11.26 -58.38 4.19
CA ASP A 140 12.42 -58.96 3.48
C ASP A 140 13.02 -58.27 2.24
N ASP A 141 14.36 -58.29 2.24
CA ASP A 141 15.33 -58.21 1.14
C ASP A 141 14.80 -58.29 -0.31
N ASP A 142 15.21 -57.34 -1.15
CA ASP A 142 15.93 -57.56 -2.43
C ASP A 142 15.78 -56.34 -3.38
N ASP A 143 16.93 -55.86 -3.86
CA ASP A 143 17.20 -55.11 -5.10
C ASP A 143 16.07 -54.29 -5.77
N MET A 144 16.25 -52.96 -5.80
CA MET A 144 16.02 -52.15 -7.01
C MET A 144 16.68 -50.77 -6.87
N ASP A 145 17.82 -50.63 -7.55
CA ASP A 145 18.39 -49.36 -7.98
C ASP A 145 17.40 -48.59 -8.89
N ASP A 146 17.63 -47.28 -8.96
CA ASP A 146 17.05 -46.29 -9.88
C ASP A 146 15.57 -45.93 -9.66
N LEU A 147 15.36 -44.73 -9.14
CA LEU A 147 14.70 -43.64 -9.87
C LEU A 147 14.84 -42.35 -9.06
N ASP A 148 15.78 -41.48 -9.47
CA ASP A 148 15.80 -40.06 -9.12
C ASP A 148 14.48 -39.42 -9.58
N SER A 149 13.52 -39.32 -8.66
CA SER A 149 12.39 -38.40 -8.78
C SER A 149 12.67 -37.19 -7.91
N GLU A 150 13.41 -36.26 -8.50
CA GLU A 150 13.49 -34.87 -8.03
C GLU A 150 12.06 -34.30 -7.99
N SER A 151 11.50 -34.24 -6.79
CA SER A 151 10.35 -33.38 -6.49
C SER A 151 10.67 -32.55 -5.25
N GLU A 152 11.68 -31.68 -5.39
CA GLU A 152 11.77 -30.49 -4.54
C GLU A 152 10.64 -29.54 -4.94
N LEU A 153 9.45 -29.77 -4.37
CA LEU A 153 8.46 -28.72 -4.24
C LEU A 153 8.83 -27.93 -3.00
N ASP A 154 9.61 -26.87 -3.21
CA ASP A 154 9.86 -25.80 -2.25
C ASP A 154 8.53 -25.17 -1.83
N ILE A 155 7.93 -25.70 -0.76
CA ILE A 155 6.88 -25.06 0.01
C ILE A 155 7.54 -24.44 1.23
N ASP A 156 8.37 -23.41 1.02
CA ASP A 156 8.56 -22.35 2.00
C ASP A 156 9.19 -21.11 1.33
N SER A 157 8.36 -20.25 0.75
CA SER A 157 8.78 -18.86 0.51
C SER A 157 7.56 -17.95 0.49
N SER A 158 6.94 -17.82 1.66
CA SER A 158 5.96 -16.76 1.94
C SER A 158 6.39 -15.99 3.18
N GLY A 159 7.26 -15.00 2.98
CA GLY A 159 7.53 -13.99 3.99
C GLY A 159 8.94 -13.41 3.93
N GLU A 160 9.30 -12.75 2.82
CA GLU A 160 10.52 -11.93 2.82
C GLU A 160 10.30 -10.74 3.78
N ILE A 161 10.99 -10.77 4.93
CA ILE A 161 11.10 -9.61 5.83
C ILE A 161 12.28 -8.79 5.34
N ILE A 162 12.00 -7.68 4.65
CA ILE A 162 13.00 -6.69 4.25
C ILE A 162 13.32 -5.79 5.46
N TYR A 163 14.55 -5.85 5.96
CA TYR A 163 15.09 -4.84 6.86
C TYR A 163 15.72 -3.71 6.04
N ALA A 164 15.35 -2.46 6.34
CA ALA A 164 16.03 -1.29 5.79
C ALA A 164 17.29 -0.98 6.62
N LEU A 165 18.44 -0.90 5.96
CA LEU A 165 19.64 -0.21 6.44
C LEU A 165 19.63 1.24 5.94
#